data_AF-M1ZXY8-F1
#
_entry.id   AF-M1ZXY8-F1
#
_cell.length_a   1.000
_cell.length_b   1.000
_cell.length_c   1.000
_cell.angle_alpha   90.00
_cell.angle_beta   90.00
_cell.angle_gamma   90.00
#
_symmetry.space_group_name_H-M   'P 1'
#
loop_
_entity.id
_entity.type
_entity.pdbx_description
1 polymer ?
#
loop_
_entity_poly.entity_id
_entity_poly.type
_entity_poly.pdbx_seq_one_letter_code
_entity_poly.pdbx_strand_id
1 'polypeptide(L)'
;MGNTIQRYDYSVENKFSEESFLKDVLVTCYEKKLLDENTLARIYYERMELLRVKLKYYTKDESSSVMTEVAESILQCIDYTIEIYLKNFENIELITEELKHTSLSDMLKMGQDLIKNKKLECKKLFNDIKANKLKVDNYSYNDTVDDGLSPFFKEYDDF
;
A
#
# COMPACT_ATOMS: atom_id res chain seq x y z
N MET A 1 9.64 30.50 30.92
CA MET A 1 9.53 31.09 29.57
C MET A 1 10.55 30.36 28.72
N GLY A 2 10.27 29.22 28.12
CA GLY A 2 9.23 28.92 27.15
C GLY A 2 9.97 28.03 26.15
N ASN A 3 9.99 26.71 26.40
CA ASN A 3 10.71 25.77 25.55
C ASN A 3 10.03 25.77 24.17
N THR A 4 10.68 26.40 23.20
CA THR A 4 10.30 26.32 21.80
C THR A 4 10.57 24.89 21.34
N ILE A 5 9.53 24.04 21.38
CA ILE A 5 9.55 22.74 20.72
C ILE A 5 9.73 23.05 19.23
N GLN A 6 10.91 22.79 18.70
CA GLN A 6 11.15 22.85 17.26
C GLN A 6 10.30 21.75 16.63
N ARG A 7 9.15 22.16 16.08
CA ARG A 7 8.27 21.31 15.29
C ARG A 7 9.02 21.07 13.97
N TYR A 8 9.69 19.92 13.85
CA TYR A 8 10.33 19.52 12.61
C TYR A 8 9.23 19.28 11.59
N ASP A 9 9.10 20.20 10.64
CA ASP A 9 8.17 20.09 9.52
C ASP A 9 8.81 19.17 8.47
N TYR A 10 8.75 17.85 8.71
CA TYR A 10 9.35 16.85 7.83
C TYR A 10 8.31 16.37 6.82
N SER A 11 8.11 17.17 5.76
CA SER A 11 7.32 16.77 4.58
C SER A 11 7.88 15.45 4.03
N VAL A 12 7.02 14.42 4.00
CA VAL A 12 7.30 13.05 3.52
C VAL A 12 7.49 13.02 2.00
N GLU A 13 7.09 14.06 1.28
CA GLU A 13 6.82 14.04 -0.15
C GLU A 13 8.05 13.98 -1.07
N ASN A 14 9.28 14.16 -0.59
CA ASN A 14 10.46 14.31 -1.47
C ASN A 14 11.68 13.41 -1.18
N LYS A 15 11.57 12.39 -0.32
CA LYS A 15 12.74 11.54 0.03
C LYS A 15 12.55 10.03 -0.07
N PHE A 16 11.34 9.53 -0.26
CA PHE A 16 11.06 8.10 -0.26
C PHE A 16 10.79 7.59 -1.66
N SER A 17 11.36 6.43 -1.99
CA SER A 17 11.06 5.75 -3.25
C SER A 17 9.60 5.31 -3.24
N GLU A 18 8.90 5.51 -4.36
CA GLU A 18 7.53 4.99 -4.50
C GLU A 18 7.48 3.47 -4.43
N GLU A 19 8.54 2.78 -4.89
CA GLU A 19 8.64 1.32 -4.96
C GLU A 19 9.10 0.67 -3.64
N SER A 20 9.65 1.45 -2.70
CA SER A 20 10.19 0.93 -1.43
C SER A 20 9.85 1.79 -0.23
N PHE A 21 8.70 2.46 -0.25
CA PHE A 21 8.32 3.45 0.77
C PHE A 21 8.37 2.88 2.20
N LEU A 22 7.74 1.72 2.45
CA LEU A 22 7.73 1.11 3.78
C LEU A 22 9.14 0.83 4.29
N LYS A 23 10.02 0.30 3.42
CA LYS A 23 11.41 0.03 3.76
C LYS A 23 12.16 1.31 4.11
N ASP A 24 12.02 2.34 3.28
CA ASP A 24 12.74 3.59 3.47
C ASP A 24 12.28 4.34 4.74
N VAL A 25 10.98 4.26 5.05
CA VAL A 25 10.40 4.73 6.31
C VAL A 25 11.01 4.00 7.51
N LEU A 26 11.03 2.66 7.50
CA LEU A 26 11.57 1.88 8.62
C LEU A 26 13.05 2.18 8.85
N VAL A 27 13.85 2.26 7.78
CA VAL A 27 15.28 2.64 7.86
C VAL A 27 15.43 4.04 8.44
N THR A 28 14.67 5.01 7.92
CA THR A 28 14.75 6.41 8.38
C THR A 28 14.34 6.55 9.84
N CYS A 29 13.27 5.87 10.27
CA CYS A 29 12.82 5.89 11.65
C CYS A 29 13.84 5.25 12.60
N TYR A 30 14.52 4.19 12.19
CA TYR A 30 15.59 3.57 12.98
C TYR A 30 16.82 4.49 13.09
N GLU A 31 17.30 5.04 11.97
CA GLU A 31 18.46 5.94 11.95
C GLU A 31 18.24 7.19 12.81
N LYS A 32 17.00 7.71 12.80
CA LYS A 32 16.58 8.84 13.63
C LYS A 32 16.22 8.47 15.08
N LYS A 33 16.32 7.19 15.46
CA LYS A 33 15.94 6.67 16.79
C LYS A 33 14.48 6.94 17.18
N LEU A 34 13.60 7.03 16.17
CA LEU A 34 12.16 7.17 16.34
C LEU A 34 11.49 5.81 16.64
N LEU A 35 12.08 4.73 16.13
CA LEU A 35 11.75 3.35 16.47
C LEU A 35 12.92 2.69 17.20
N ASP A 36 12.60 1.93 18.25
CA ASP A 36 13.57 1.11 18.95
C ASP A 36 13.65 -0.31 18.36
N GLU A 37 14.65 -1.07 18.80
CA GLU A 37 14.89 -2.44 18.32
C GLU A 37 13.71 -3.38 18.62
N ASN A 38 13.02 -3.17 19.74
CA ASN A 38 11.85 -3.97 20.13
C ASN A 38 10.69 -3.76 19.15
N THR A 39 10.44 -2.50 18.77
CA THR A 39 9.38 -2.14 17.82
C THR A 39 9.71 -2.67 16.43
N LEU A 40 10.97 -2.57 15.98
CA LEU A 40 11.40 -3.16 14.71
C LEU A 40 11.29 -4.69 14.71
N ALA A 41 11.68 -5.36 15.80
CA ALA A 41 11.55 -6.81 15.92
C ALA A 41 10.07 -7.23 15.87
N ARG A 42 9.18 -6.49 16.53
CA ARG A 42 7.71 -6.69 16.46
C ARG A 42 7.22 -6.55 15.02
N ILE A 43 7.55 -5.46 14.34
CA ILE A 43 7.16 -5.20 12.93
C ILE A 43 7.65 -6.32 12.02
N TYR A 44 8.92 -6.74 12.17
CA TYR A 44 9.47 -7.86 11.40
C TYR A 44 8.68 -9.16 11.63
N TYR A 45 8.39 -9.50 12.89
CA TYR A 45 7.61 -10.68 13.23
C TYR A 45 6.19 -10.63 12.66
N GLU A 46 5.48 -9.52 12.86
CA GLU A 46 4.13 -9.32 12.31
C GLU A 46 4.12 -9.43 10.78
N ARG A 47 5.13 -8.88 10.11
CA ARG A 47 5.28 -8.94 8.64
C ARG A 47 5.48 -10.39 8.16
N MET A 48 6.27 -11.19 8.88
CA MET A 48 6.45 -12.61 8.59
C MET A 48 5.18 -13.44 8.86
N GLU A 49 4.42 -13.11 9.90
CA GLU A 49 3.13 -13.76 10.16
C GLU A 49 2.10 -13.46 9.06
N LEU A 50 2.02 -12.21 8.58
CA LEU A 50 1.17 -11.87 7.44
C LEU A 50 1.54 -12.65 6.19
N LEU A 51 2.84 -12.75 5.89
CA LEU A 51 3.33 -13.55 4.77
C LEU A 51 2.95 -15.02 4.94
N ARG A 52 3.16 -15.60 6.13
CA ARG A 52 2.78 -16.99 6.42
C ARG A 52 1.30 -17.25 6.19
N VAL A 53 0.42 -16.33 6.65
CA VAL A 53 -1.03 -16.43 6.44
C VAL A 53 -1.39 -16.37 4.96
N LYS A 54 -0.80 -15.45 4.19
CA LYS A 54 -1.05 -15.32 2.75
C LYS A 54 -0.51 -16.50 1.95
N LEU A 55 0.66 -17.04 2.31
CA LEU A 55 1.20 -18.26 1.71
C LEU A 55 0.32 -19.47 1.96
N LYS A 56 -0.21 -19.61 3.18
CA LYS A 56 -1.17 -20.67 3.51
C LYS A 56 -2.41 -20.61 2.62
N TYR A 57 -2.93 -19.41 2.38
CA TYR A 57 -4.05 -19.20 1.48
C TYR A 57 -3.69 -19.53 0.02
N TYR A 58 -2.52 -19.06 -0.44
CA TYR A 58 -2.02 -19.31 -1.81
C TYR A 58 -1.84 -20.80 -2.10
N THR A 59 -1.24 -21.55 -1.18
CA THR A 59 -1.04 -23.01 -1.32
C THR A 59 -2.29 -23.81 -0.99
N LYS A 60 -3.41 -23.16 -0.63
CA LYS A 60 -4.64 -23.79 -0.13
C LYS A 60 -4.39 -24.72 1.08
N ASP A 61 -3.33 -24.46 1.84
CA ASP A 61 -2.84 -25.32 2.91
C ASP A 61 -2.43 -26.74 2.45
N GLU A 62 -2.26 -26.96 1.14
CA GLU A 62 -1.90 -28.26 0.55
C GLU A 62 -0.37 -28.44 0.44
N SER A 63 0.39 -27.35 0.55
CA SER A 63 1.85 -27.36 0.43
C SER A 63 2.49 -26.41 1.44
N SER A 64 3.61 -26.86 2.00
CA SER A 64 4.53 -26.05 2.82
C SER A 64 5.68 -25.45 2.02
N SER A 65 5.74 -25.70 0.71
CA SER A 65 6.79 -25.20 -0.18
C SER A 65 6.21 -24.28 -1.25
N VAL A 66 6.90 -23.17 -1.47
CA VAL A 66 6.64 -22.19 -2.53
C VAL A 66 7.97 -21.76 -3.13
N MET A 67 7.95 -21.35 -4.40
CA MET A 67 9.09 -20.69 -5.02
C MET A 67 9.38 -19.37 -4.29
N THR A 68 10.66 -19.02 -4.13
CA THR A 68 11.08 -17.78 -3.46
C THR A 68 10.45 -16.55 -4.11
N GLU A 69 10.39 -16.54 -5.44
CA GLU A 69 9.82 -15.44 -6.23
C GLU A 69 8.33 -15.22 -5.91
N VAL A 70 7.58 -16.30 -5.63
CA VAL A 70 6.17 -16.21 -5.23
C VAL A 70 6.04 -15.63 -3.82
N ALA A 71 6.88 -16.07 -2.89
CA ALA A 71 6.89 -15.54 -1.53
C ALA A 71 7.26 -14.05 -1.51
N GLU A 72 8.27 -13.66 -2.30
CA GLU A 72 8.69 -12.27 -2.47
C GLU A 72 7.58 -11.42 -3.09
N SER A 73 6.90 -11.91 -4.13
CA SER A 73 5.77 -11.19 -4.75
C SER A 73 4.63 -10.98 -3.76
N ILE A 74 4.26 -11.99 -2.97
CA ILE A 74 3.22 -11.86 -1.95
C ILE A 74 3.65 -10.87 -0.86
N LEU A 75 4.92 -10.90 -0.45
CA LEU A 75 5.45 -9.97 0.53
C LEU A 75 5.45 -8.53 0.01
N GLN A 76 5.78 -8.32 -1.26
CA GLN A 76 5.66 -7.02 -1.93
C GLN A 76 4.23 -6.51 -1.94
N CYS A 77 3.23 -7.37 -2.20
CA CYS A 77 1.82 -7.00 -2.12
C CYS A 77 1.40 -6.57 -0.70
N ILE A 78 1.90 -7.27 0.33
CA ILE A 78 1.68 -6.91 1.74
C ILE A 78 2.27 -5.52 2.02
N ASP A 79 3.55 -5.32 1.68
CA ASP A 79 4.24 -4.06 1.92
C ASP A 79 3.57 -2.90 1.19
N TYR A 80 3.25 -3.09 -0.09
CA TYR A 80 2.54 -2.13 -0.93
C TYR A 80 1.19 -1.71 -0.31
N THR A 81 0.46 -2.68 0.22
CA THR A 81 -0.85 -2.37 0.81
C THR A 81 -0.70 -1.60 2.12
N ILE A 82 0.31 -1.92 2.94
CA ILE A 82 0.61 -1.19 4.17
C ILE A 82 1.09 0.23 3.87
N GLU A 83 1.96 0.43 2.87
CA GLU A 83 2.38 1.79 2.50
C GLU A 83 1.23 2.65 1.98
N ILE A 84 0.21 2.10 1.32
CA ILE A 84 -0.97 2.86 0.90
C ILE A 84 -1.68 3.47 2.13
N TYR A 85 -1.73 2.74 3.24
CA TYR A 85 -2.22 3.29 4.51
C TYR A 85 -1.28 4.38 5.04
N LEU A 86 0.03 4.09 5.13
CA LEU A 86 1.00 5.01 5.71
C LEU A 86 1.21 6.31 4.90
N LYS A 87 1.02 6.27 3.58
CA LYS A 87 1.10 7.44 2.69
C LYS A 87 -0.01 8.47 2.93
N ASN A 88 -1.01 8.18 3.78
CA ASN A 88 -2.02 9.17 4.17
C ASN A 88 -1.58 10.09 5.33
N PHE A 89 -0.42 9.84 5.93
CA PHE A 89 0.11 10.68 7.01
C PHE A 89 1.06 11.74 6.45
N GLU A 90 0.92 12.97 6.95
CA GLU A 90 1.61 14.15 6.44
C GLU A 90 3.12 14.18 6.77
N ASN A 91 3.52 13.51 7.85
CA ASN A 91 4.90 13.55 8.36
C ASN A 91 5.34 12.21 8.97
N ILE A 92 6.65 12.06 9.13
CA ILE A 92 7.28 10.83 9.62
C ILE A 92 6.99 10.55 11.11
N GLU A 93 6.71 11.59 11.89
CA GLU A 93 6.36 11.46 13.30
C GLU A 93 5.00 10.76 13.46
N LEU A 94 3.99 11.15 12.67
CA LEU A 94 2.68 10.47 12.66
C LEU A 94 2.79 9.03 12.18
N ILE A 95 3.56 8.78 11.12
CA ILE A 95 3.85 7.42 10.63
C ILE A 95 4.51 6.57 11.74
N THR A 96 5.45 7.16 12.50
CA THR A 96 6.13 6.48 13.59
C THR A 96 5.16 6.07 14.70
N GLU A 97 4.26 6.96 15.11
CA GLU A 97 3.28 6.66 16.15
C GLU A 97 2.34 5.53 15.72
N GLU A 98 1.91 5.52 14.46
CA GLU A 98 1.16 4.40 13.90
C GLU A 98 1.96 3.09 13.92
N LEU A 99 3.23 3.12 13.50
CA LEU A 99 4.12 1.95 13.52
C LEU A 99 4.41 1.43 14.94
N LYS A 100 4.19 2.23 16.00
CA LYS A 100 4.32 1.79 17.40
C LYS A 100 3.03 1.19 17.95
N HIS A 101 1.88 1.73 17.57
CA HIS A 101 0.62 1.48 18.26
C HIS A 101 -0.40 0.65 17.47
N THR A 102 -0.23 0.58 16.16
CA THR A 102 -1.10 -0.18 15.27
C THR A 102 -0.40 -1.48 14.85
N SER A 103 -1.16 -2.57 14.71
CA SER A 103 -0.64 -3.84 14.20
C SER A 103 -0.52 -3.78 12.67
N LEU A 104 0.45 -4.46 12.08
CA LEU A 104 0.55 -4.54 10.62
C LEU A 104 -0.67 -5.22 9.99
N SER A 105 -1.36 -6.09 10.72
CA SER A 105 -2.62 -6.70 10.26
C SER A 105 -3.72 -5.63 10.10
N ASP A 106 -3.83 -4.71 11.05
CA ASP A 106 -4.81 -3.62 10.96
C ASP A 106 -4.43 -2.63 9.85
N MET A 107 -3.13 -2.29 9.74
CA MET A 107 -2.63 -1.46 8.64
C MET A 107 -2.91 -2.07 7.27
N LEU A 108 -2.69 -3.39 7.12
CA LEU A 108 -2.99 -4.12 5.90
C LEU A 108 -4.47 -4.00 5.55
N LYS A 109 -5.36 -4.20 6.54
CA LYS A 109 -6.81 -4.07 6.34
C LYS A 109 -7.22 -2.65 5.94
N MET A 110 -6.70 -1.64 6.62
CA MET A 110 -6.98 -0.24 6.28
C MET A 110 -6.46 0.13 4.89
N GLY A 111 -5.27 -0.38 4.51
CA GLY A 111 -4.73 -0.27 3.16
C GLY A 111 -5.64 -0.90 2.10
N GLN A 112 -6.14 -2.11 2.35
CA GLN A 112 -7.10 -2.78 1.46
C GLN A 112 -8.38 -1.96 1.29
N ASP A 113 -8.92 -1.40 2.37
CA ASP A 113 -10.14 -0.57 2.32
C ASP A 113 -9.91 0.72 1.51
N LEU A 114 -8.73 1.33 1.62
CA LEU A 114 -8.34 2.49 0.80
C LEU A 114 -8.22 2.14 -0.70
N ILE A 115 -7.61 1.00 -1.03
CA ILE A 115 -7.49 0.50 -2.41
C ILE A 115 -8.88 0.26 -3.01
N LYS A 116 -9.78 -0.37 -2.24
CA LYS A 116 -11.18 -0.60 -2.63
C LYS A 116 -11.92 0.70 -2.94
N ASN A 117 -11.77 1.70 -2.09
CA ASN A 117 -12.39 3.01 -2.29
C ASN A 117 -11.85 3.69 -3.56
N LYS A 118 -10.52 3.69 -3.77
CA LYS A 118 -9.90 4.22 -4.99
C LYS A 118 -10.40 3.50 -6.25
N LYS A 119 -10.52 2.17 -6.22
CA LYS A 119 -11.07 1.38 -7.34
C LYS A 119 -12.51 1.77 -7.65
N LEU A 120 -13.34 1.98 -6.63
CA LEU A 120 -14.72 2.43 -6.80
C LEU A 120 -14.79 3.84 -7.41
N GLU A 121 -13.93 4.75 -6.98
CA GLU A 121 -13.81 6.10 -7.55
C GLU A 121 -13.37 6.05 -9.02
N CYS A 122 -12.34 5.27 -9.34
CA CYS A 122 -11.88 5.04 -10.71
C CYS A 122 -12.99 4.48 -11.59
N LYS A 123 -13.82 3.56 -11.08
CA LYS A 123 -14.96 3.01 -11.81
C LYS A 123 -16.03 4.06 -12.10
N LYS A 124 -16.30 4.97 -11.15
CA LYS A 124 -17.22 6.09 -11.36
C LYS A 124 -16.69 7.03 -12.45
N LEU A 125 -15.42 7.44 -12.35
CA LEU A 125 -14.76 8.28 -13.36
C LEU A 125 -14.78 7.62 -14.74
N PHE A 126 -14.55 6.32 -14.82
CA PHE A 126 -14.60 5.59 -16.08
C PHE A 126 -16.01 5.60 -16.70
N ASN A 127 -17.06 5.40 -15.89
CA ASN A 127 -18.44 5.50 -16.37
C ASN A 127 -18.76 6.92 -16.88
N ASP A 128 -18.26 7.96 -16.21
CA ASP A 128 -18.44 9.35 -16.63
C ASP A 128 -17.73 9.62 -17.97
N ILE A 129 -16.52 9.09 -18.17
CA ILE A 129 -15.80 9.15 -19.45
C ILE A 129 -16.59 8.45 -20.54
N LYS A 130 -17.13 7.26 -20.28
CA LYS A 130 -17.92 6.50 -21.26
C LYS A 130 -19.20 7.24 -21.66
N ALA A 131 -19.87 7.89 -20.71
CA ALA A 131 -21.06 8.69 -20.96
C ALA A 131 -20.76 9.99 -21.74
N ASN A 132 -19.58 10.58 -21.54
CA ASN A 132 -19.20 11.88 -22.10
C ASN A 132 -18.09 11.78 -23.15
N LYS A 133 -17.91 10.61 -23.78
CA LYS A 133 -16.80 10.39 -24.72
C LYS A 133 -16.85 11.34 -25.92
N LEU A 134 -15.67 11.70 -26.42
CA LEU A 134 -15.54 12.56 -27.60
C LEU A 134 -16.08 11.84 -28.84
N LYS A 135 -16.88 12.54 -29.65
CA LYS A 135 -17.38 12.02 -30.93
C LYS A 135 -16.34 12.24 -32.03
N VAL A 136 -15.29 11.41 -32.01
CA VAL A 136 -14.18 11.47 -32.97
C VAL A 136 -14.03 10.14 -33.70
N ASP A 137 -13.63 10.21 -34.96
CA ASP A 137 -13.32 9.04 -35.79
C ASP A 137 -11.89 8.55 -35.51
N ASN A 138 -11.66 8.11 -34.27
CA ASN A 138 -10.40 7.50 -33.85
C ASN A 138 -10.71 6.12 -33.27
N TYR A 139 -10.35 5.07 -34.01
CA TYR A 139 -10.62 3.69 -33.63
C TYR A 139 -10.03 3.34 -32.25
N SER A 140 -8.73 3.62 -32.04
CA SER A 140 -8.02 3.26 -30.80
C SER A 140 -8.65 3.91 -29.56
N TYR A 141 -9.05 5.18 -29.66
CA TYR A 141 -9.74 5.89 -28.58
C TYR A 141 -11.09 5.23 -28.26
N ASN A 142 -11.93 5.01 -29.29
CA ASN A 142 -13.26 4.45 -29.11
C ASN A 142 -13.19 3.03 -28.52
N ASP A 143 -12.34 2.18 -29.08
CA ASP A 143 -12.11 0.81 -28.60
C ASP A 143 -11.64 0.77 -27.13
N THR A 144 -10.68 1.63 -26.76
CA THR A 144 -10.16 1.70 -25.38
C THR A 144 -11.24 2.11 -24.38
N VAL A 145 -12.05 3.14 -24.71
CA VAL A 145 -13.09 3.66 -23.82
C VAL A 145 -14.29 2.72 -23.75
N ASP A 146 -14.71 2.15 -24.88
CA ASP A 146 -15.91 1.31 -24.92
C ASP A 146 -15.65 -0.05 -24.27
N ASP A 147 -14.53 -0.69 -24.61
CA ASP A 147 -14.28 -2.09 -24.30
C ASP A 147 -12.94 -2.32 -23.58
N GLY A 148 -11.87 -1.62 -23.94
CA GLY A 148 -10.51 -1.90 -23.46
C GLY A 148 -10.30 -1.72 -21.95
N LEU A 149 -10.93 -0.74 -21.32
CA LEU A 149 -10.78 -0.48 -19.89
C LEU A 149 -11.76 -1.26 -19.00
N SER A 150 -12.80 -1.86 -19.59
CA SER A 150 -13.83 -2.59 -18.82
C SER A 150 -13.29 -3.82 -18.06
N PRO A 151 -12.36 -4.64 -18.61
CA PRO A 151 -11.79 -5.80 -17.92
C PRO A 151 -11.07 -5.45 -16.62
N PHE A 152 -10.41 -4.28 -16.55
CA PHE A 152 -9.67 -3.83 -15.36
C PHE A 152 -10.55 -3.81 -14.09
N PHE A 153 -11.84 -3.50 -14.23
CA PHE A 153 -12.76 -3.45 -13.08
C PHE A 153 -13.44 -4.79 -12.76
N LYS A 154 -13.18 -5.83 -13.56
CA LYS A 154 -13.77 -7.18 -13.42
C LYS A 154 -12.75 -8.22 -12.96
N GLU A 155 -11.52 -8.12 -13.45
CA GLU A 155 -10.52 -9.21 -13.32
C GLU A 155 -9.62 -9.07 -12.10
N TYR A 156 -9.47 -7.85 -11.57
CA TYR A 156 -8.69 -7.64 -10.36
C TYR A 156 -9.59 -7.80 -9.14
N ASP A 157 -9.48 -8.93 -8.44
CA ASP A 157 -10.02 -9.09 -7.09
C ASP A 157 -9.09 -8.44 -6.06
N ASP A 158 -9.66 -7.96 -4.96
CA ASP A 158 -8.88 -7.29 -3.91
C ASP A 158 -8.05 -8.34 -3.13
N PHE A 159 -6.74 -8.07 -2.97
CA PHE A 159 -5.74 -8.93 -2.32
C PHE A 159 -6.09 -9.32 -0.87
#